data_AF-A0A392MAZ0-F1
#
_entry.id   AF-A0A392MAZ0-F1
#
_cell.length_a   1.000
_cell.length_b   1.000
_cell.length_c   1.000
_cell.angle_alpha   90.00
_cell.angle_beta   90.00
_cell.angle_gamma   90.00
#
_symmetry.space_group_name_H-M   'P 1'
#
loop_
_entity.id
_entity.type
_entity.pdbx_description
1 polymer ?
#
loop_
_entity_poly.entity_id
_entity_poly.type
_entity_poly.pdbx_seq_one_letter_code
_entity_poly.pdbx_strand_id
1 'polypeptide(L)'
;MSTRIFAAYLNKLGVKARQYDAFEMGFITTDDFTNADILEATYPAVAKRLHGDWLADPAIAIVTGFLGKARKSCAVTTLGRGGSDLTATTIGKALGLPEIQVWKDVDGVLTCDPNIYPKAEPVPFLTFDEAAELAYFGAQ
;
A
#
# COMPACT_ATOMS: atom_id res chain seq x y z
N MET A 1 8.01 -3.07 -11.95
CA MET A 1 9.30 -2.43 -12.32
C MET A 1 9.74 -1.35 -11.34
N SER A 2 8.85 -0.43 -10.93
CA SER A 2 9.16 0.70 -10.03
C SER A 2 9.97 0.31 -8.77
N THR A 3 9.50 -0.70 -8.04
CA THR A 3 10.11 -1.15 -6.78
C THR A 3 11.55 -1.65 -6.94
N ARG A 4 11.85 -2.33 -8.05
CA ARG A 4 13.20 -2.85 -8.34
C ARG A 4 14.19 -1.70 -8.57
N ILE A 5 13.78 -0.69 -9.35
CA ILE A 5 14.60 0.49 -9.62
C ILE A 5 14.85 1.26 -8.31
N PHE A 6 13.79 1.50 -7.53
CA PHE A 6 13.90 2.26 -6.29
C PHE A 6 14.76 1.55 -5.23
N ALA A 7 14.56 0.25 -5.04
CA ALA A 7 15.39 -0.54 -4.12
C ALA A 7 16.87 -0.55 -4.56
N ALA A 8 17.15 -0.72 -5.86
CA ALA A 8 18.51 -0.66 -6.38
C ALA A 8 19.14 0.73 -6.17
N TYR A 9 18.38 1.80 -6.36
CA TYR A 9 18.82 3.16 -6.13
C TYR A 9 19.18 3.42 -4.66
N LEU A 10 18.33 3.00 -3.71
CA LEU A 10 18.63 3.11 -2.28
C LEU A 10 19.92 2.37 -1.91
N ASN A 11 20.09 1.14 -2.40
CA ASN A 11 21.31 0.38 -2.15
C ASN A 11 22.55 1.06 -2.74
N LYS A 12 22.43 1.71 -3.92
CA LYS A 12 23.51 2.50 -4.51
C LYS A 12 23.90 3.70 -3.63
N LEU A 13 22.95 4.28 -2.90
CA LEU A 13 23.20 5.35 -1.93
C LEU A 13 23.72 4.85 -0.57
N GLY A 14 23.94 3.54 -0.40
CA GLY A 14 24.35 2.95 0.87
C GLY A 14 23.20 2.72 1.86
N VAL A 15 21.95 2.96 1.45
CA VAL A 15 20.75 2.67 2.25
C VAL A 15 20.27 1.26 1.91
N LYS A 16 20.43 0.34 2.85
CA LYS A 16 20.08 -1.06 2.63
C LYS A 16 18.58 -1.24 2.42
N ALA A 17 18.20 -1.70 1.23
CA ALA A 17 16.80 -1.90 0.85
C ALA A 17 16.59 -3.26 0.18
N ARG A 18 15.43 -3.89 0.43
CA ARG A 18 15.03 -5.17 -0.17
C ARG A 18 13.72 -5.00 -0.90
N GLN A 19 13.68 -5.40 -2.18
CA GLN A 19 12.47 -5.39 -2.97
C GLN A 19 11.62 -6.64 -2.70
N TYR A 20 10.30 -6.46 -2.64
CA TYR A 20 9.33 -7.53 -2.53
C TYR A 20 8.24 -7.41 -3.58
N ASP A 21 7.90 -8.52 -4.21
CA ASP A 21 6.70 -8.65 -5.01
C ASP A 21 5.57 -9.11 -4.09
N ALA A 22 4.49 -8.33 -4.01
CA ALA A 22 3.38 -8.58 -3.09
C ALA A 22 2.80 -10.00 -3.25
N PHE A 23 2.64 -10.43 -4.50
CA PHE A 23 2.16 -11.76 -4.88
C PHE A 23 3.09 -12.91 -4.45
N GLU A 24 4.37 -12.67 -4.19
CA GLU A 24 5.30 -13.70 -3.68
C GLU A 24 5.52 -13.64 -2.16
N MET A 25 5.11 -12.55 -1.49
CA MET A 25 5.39 -12.34 -0.06
C MET A 25 4.20 -12.59 0.86
N GLY A 26 3.07 -13.07 0.33
CA GLY A 26 1.91 -13.45 1.13
C GLY A 26 0.65 -12.61 0.91
N PHE A 27 0.56 -11.77 -0.13
CA PHE A 27 -0.73 -11.20 -0.54
C PHE A 27 -1.56 -12.26 -1.26
N ILE A 28 -2.55 -12.80 -0.57
CA ILE A 28 -3.43 -13.86 -1.06
C ILE A 28 -4.80 -13.26 -1.34
N THR A 29 -5.29 -13.42 -2.56
CA THR A 29 -6.56 -12.82 -3.01
C THR A 29 -7.55 -13.86 -3.52
N THR A 30 -8.78 -13.42 -3.78
CA THR A 30 -9.71 -14.15 -4.65
C THR A 30 -9.18 -14.23 -6.09
N ASP A 31 -9.84 -15.03 -6.92
CA ASP A 31 -9.52 -15.23 -8.33
C ASP A 31 -10.28 -14.23 -9.24
N ASP A 32 -10.96 -13.24 -8.66
CA ASP A 32 -11.71 -12.23 -9.39
C ASP A 32 -10.74 -11.17 -9.94
N PHE A 33 -10.15 -11.46 -11.10
CA PHE A 33 -9.20 -10.54 -11.76
C PHE A 33 -9.82 -9.16 -11.97
N THR A 34 -8.98 -8.12 -12.03
CA THR A 34 -9.33 -6.68 -12.04
C THR A 34 -9.79 -6.08 -10.71
N ASN A 35 -10.42 -6.86 -9.81
CA ASN A 35 -10.93 -6.37 -8.53
C ASN A 35 -10.91 -7.46 -7.45
N ALA A 36 -9.74 -8.04 -7.21
CA ALA A 36 -9.60 -9.18 -6.32
C ALA A 36 -9.62 -8.74 -4.85
N ASP A 37 -10.34 -9.50 -4.01
CA ASP A 37 -10.42 -9.24 -2.57
C ASP A 37 -9.23 -9.87 -1.84
N ILE A 38 -8.68 -9.15 -0.84
CA ILE A 38 -7.64 -9.67 0.04
C ILE A 38 -8.24 -10.67 1.03
N LEU A 39 -7.69 -11.87 1.08
CA LEU A 39 -8.12 -12.91 2.02
C LEU A 39 -7.41 -12.78 3.36
N GLU A 40 -8.10 -13.15 4.45
CA GLU A 40 -7.59 -13.12 5.84
C GLU A 40 -6.25 -13.85 6.03
N ALA A 41 -5.96 -14.86 5.21
CA ALA A 41 -4.68 -15.56 5.23
C ALA A 41 -3.47 -14.65 4.89
N THR A 42 -3.72 -13.48 4.30
CA THR A 42 -2.69 -12.49 3.95
C THR A 42 -1.98 -11.93 5.17
N TYR A 43 -2.72 -11.57 6.23
CA TYR A 43 -2.14 -10.89 7.40
C TYR A 43 -1.03 -11.71 8.09
N PRO A 44 -1.26 -12.97 8.50
CA PRO A 44 -0.19 -13.77 9.12
C PRO A 44 0.93 -14.11 8.12
N ALA A 45 0.63 -14.26 6.82
CA ALA A 45 1.64 -14.58 5.80
C ALA A 45 2.62 -13.41 5.57
N VAL A 46 2.08 -12.20 5.37
CA VAL A 46 2.87 -10.97 5.20
C VAL A 46 3.68 -10.68 6.45
N ALA A 47 3.07 -10.77 7.64
CA ALA A 47 3.76 -10.53 8.91
C ALA A 47 4.93 -11.50 9.11
N LYS A 48 4.69 -12.80 8.92
CA LYS A 48 5.74 -13.82 9.01
C LYS A 48 6.89 -13.55 8.05
N ARG A 49 6.59 -13.20 6.79
CA ARG A 49 7.60 -12.93 5.77
C ARG A 49 8.43 -11.70 6.14
N LEU A 50 7.81 -10.57 6.41
CA LEU A 50 8.51 -9.32 6.71
C LEU A 50 9.29 -9.39 8.03
N HIS A 51 8.70 -9.96 9.10
CA HIS A 51 9.41 -10.12 10.37
C HIS A 51 10.60 -11.07 10.25
N GLY A 52 10.43 -12.22 9.59
CA GLY A 52 11.53 -13.18 9.42
C GLY A 52 12.69 -12.59 8.64
N ASP A 53 12.37 -11.89 7.55
CA ASP A 53 13.35 -11.24 6.69
C ASP A 53 14.06 -10.06 7.37
N TRP A 54 13.37 -9.33 8.26
CA TRP A 54 13.94 -8.27 9.07
C TRP A 54 14.89 -8.81 10.15
N LEU A 55 14.49 -9.87 10.86
CA LEU A 55 15.32 -10.48 11.91
C LEU A 55 16.60 -11.11 11.36
N ALA A 56 16.53 -11.72 10.16
CA ALA A 56 17.68 -12.34 9.53
C ALA A 56 18.67 -11.32 8.96
N ASP A 57 18.14 -10.28 8.30
CA ASP A 57 18.97 -9.27 7.65
C ASP A 57 18.18 -7.96 7.47
N PRO A 58 18.24 -7.02 8.42
CA PRO A 58 17.44 -5.79 8.40
C PRO A 58 17.67 -4.96 7.14
N ALA A 59 16.58 -4.59 6.47
CA ALA A 59 16.59 -3.78 5.26
C ALA A 59 15.25 -3.07 5.08
N ILE A 60 15.26 -1.88 4.47
CA ILE A 60 14.02 -1.17 4.11
C ILE A 60 13.23 -2.00 3.10
N ALA A 61 12.01 -2.38 3.43
CA ALA A 61 11.15 -3.17 2.55
C ALA A 61 10.49 -2.28 1.49
N ILE A 62 10.78 -2.57 0.22
CA ILE A 62 10.19 -1.88 -0.95
C ILE A 62 9.20 -2.84 -1.64
N VAL A 63 7.93 -2.70 -1.32
CA VAL A 63 6.86 -3.64 -1.73
C VAL A 63 6.09 -3.10 -2.93
N THR A 64 5.70 -3.96 -3.87
CA THR A 64 4.79 -3.57 -4.96
C THR A 64 3.39 -3.29 -4.43
N GLY A 65 2.81 -2.15 -4.75
CA GLY A 65 1.38 -1.89 -4.53
C GLY A 65 0.49 -2.62 -5.53
N PHE A 66 -0.83 -2.62 -5.27
CA PHE A 66 -1.91 -3.05 -6.18
C PHE A 66 -1.95 -4.53 -6.58
N LEU A 67 -0.94 -5.33 -6.23
CA LEU A 67 -0.79 -6.72 -6.70
C LEU A 67 -1.07 -7.75 -5.60
N GLY A 68 -1.57 -8.92 -6.01
CA GLY A 68 -1.75 -10.09 -5.14
C GLY A 68 -1.62 -11.41 -5.90
N LYS A 69 -1.82 -12.51 -5.19
CA LYS A 69 -1.79 -13.88 -5.74
C LYS A 69 -3.13 -14.57 -5.49
N ALA A 70 -3.80 -14.95 -6.58
CA ALA A 70 -5.05 -15.69 -6.52
C ALA A 70 -4.88 -17.01 -5.79
N ARG A 71 -5.78 -17.30 -4.84
CA ARG A 71 -5.70 -18.51 -4.00
C ARG A 71 -5.83 -19.81 -4.81
N LYS A 72 -6.66 -19.86 -5.86
CA LYS A 72 -6.89 -21.11 -6.61
C LYS A 72 -5.95 -21.23 -7.80
N SER A 73 -5.92 -20.22 -8.67
CA SER A 73 -5.12 -20.25 -9.89
C SER A 73 -3.63 -19.97 -9.67
N CYS A 74 -3.24 -19.42 -8.51
CA CYS A 74 -1.88 -18.92 -8.24
C CYS A 74 -1.41 -17.84 -9.22
N ALA A 75 -2.32 -17.29 -10.03
CA ALA A 75 -2.03 -16.20 -10.95
C ALA A 75 -1.87 -14.87 -10.20
N VAL A 76 -1.18 -13.93 -10.83
CA VAL A 76 -1.08 -12.55 -10.33
C VAL A 76 -2.43 -11.86 -10.52
N THR A 77 -2.91 -11.23 -9.47
CA THR A 77 -4.16 -10.45 -9.43
C THR A 77 -3.88 -9.00 -9.11
N THR A 78 -4.92 -8.19 -9.33
CA THR A 78 -4.93 -6.76 -9.02
C THR A 78 -6.05 -6.43 -8.07
N LEU A 79 -5.79 -5.52 -7.12
CA LEU A 79 -6.68 -5.19 -6.00
C LEU A 79 -7.77 -4.16 -6.32
N GLY A 80 -7.91 -3.74 -7.58
CA GLY A 80 -8.89 -2.73 -7.97
C GLY A 80 -8.55 -1.31 -7.48
N ARG A 81 -9.60 -0.48 -7.33
CA ARG A 81 -9.47 0.95 -7.01
C ARG A 81 -8.75 1.14 -5.67
N GLY A 82 -7.79 2.08 -5.64
CA GLY A 82 -7.02 2.36 -4.41
C GLY A 82 -6.08 1.22 -4.00
N GLY A 83 -5.76 0.26 -4.89
CA GLY A 83 -5.05 -0.95 -4.47
C GLY A 83 -3.64 -0.73 -3.92
N SER A 84 -2.96 0.39 -4.24
CA SER A 84 -1.69 0.75 -3.57
C SER A 84 -1.93 1.16 -2.12
N ASP A 85 -2.96 1.96 -1.85
CA ASP A 85 -3.36 2.35 -0.48
C ASP A 85 -3.85 1.14 0.30
N LEU A 86 -4.59 0.24 -0.36
CA LEU A 86 -5.02 -1.03 0.24
C LEU A 86 -3.81 -1.93 0.57
N THR A 87 -2.77 -1.92 -0.25
CA THR A 87 -1.51 -2.65 0.05
C THR A 87 -0.85 -2.08 1.31
N ALA A 88 -0.73 -0.76 1.41
CA ALA A 88 -0.10 -0.10 2.55
C ALA A 88 -0.88 -0.35 3.86
N THR A 89 -2.21 -0.19 3.83
CA THR A 89 -3.09 -0.44 4.98
C THR A 89 -3.09 -1.91 5.40
N THR A 90 -3.04 -2.84 4.44
CA THR A 90 -2.92 -4.28 4.71
C THR A 90 -1.61 -4.61 5.44
N ILE A 91 -0.48 -4.04 5.01
CA ILE A 91 0.81 -4.23 5.70
C ILE A 91 0.77 -3.62 7.11
N GLY A 92 0.22 -2.41 7.25
CA GLY A 92 0.07 -1.76 8.55
C GLY A 92 -0.74 -2.61 9.53
N LYS A 93 -1.88 -3.14 9.09
CA LYS A 93 -2.70 -4.08 9.88
C LYS A 93 -1.97 -5.39 10.18
N ALA A 94 -1.29 -5.99 9.19
CA ALA A 94 -0.57 -7.25 9.36
C ALA A 94 0.55 -7.16 10.42
N LEU A 95 1.25 -6.03 10.46
CA LEU A 95 2.37 -5.80 11.37
C LEU A 95 1.97 -5.13 12.69
N GLY A 96 0.72 -4.66 12.81
CA GLY A 96 0.26 -3.90 13.98
C GLY A 96 0.97 -2.55 14.13
N LEU A 97 1.20 -1.85 13.01
CA LEU A 97 1.86 -0.54 13.04
C LEU A 97 0.94 0.54 13.61
N PRO A 98 1.50 1.57 14.28
CA PRO A 98 0.70 2.63 14.89
C PRO A 98 0.04 3.55 13.86
N GLU A 99 0.58 3.64 12.65
CA GLU A 99 0.06 4.50 11.58
C GLU A 99 0.40 3.96 10.18
N ILE A 100 -0.35 4.44 9.19
CA ILE A 100 -0.10 4.26 7.76
C ILE A 100 -0.06 5.64 7.12
N GLN A 101 1.00 5.91 6.36
CA GLN A 101 1.22 7.20 5.72
C GLN A 101 1.02 7.10 4.20
N VAL A 102 0.21 8.00 3.65
CA VAL A 102 0.01 8.16 2.21
C VAL A 102 0.61 9.51 1.81
N TRP A 103 1.49 9.50 0.81
CA TRP A 103 2.19 10.69 0.33
C TRP A 103 1.51 11.20 -0.94
N LYS A 104 1.22 12.50 -0.98
CA LYS A 104 0.62 13.20 -2.11
C LYS A 104 1.43 14.46 -2.45
N ASP A 105 1.16 15.03 -3.62
CA ASP A 105 1.78 16.27 -4.10
C ASP A 105 1.10 17.55 -3.56
N VAL A 106 0.12 17.39 -2.66
CA VAL A 106 -0.61 18.46 -1.97
C VAL A 106 -0.54 18.23 -0.46
N ASP A 107 -0.81 19.27 0.33
CA ASP A 107 -0.76 19.27 1.80
C ASP A 107 -1.93 18.48 2.43
N GLY A 108 -2.02 17.19 2.10
CA GLY A 108 -3.04 16.28 2.60
C GLY A 108 -4.40 16.45 1.93
N VAL A 109 -5.46 16.34 2.73
CA VAL A 109 -6.84 16.58 2.26
C VAL A 109 -7.11 18.08 2.36
N LEU A 110 -7.66 18.65 1.28
CA LEU A 110 -8.01 20.07 1.20
C LEU A 110 -9.54 20.25 1.29
N THR A 111 -9.98 21.45 1.67
CA THR A 111 -11.41 21.79 1.77
C THR A 111 -12.17 21.66 0.45
N CYS A 112 -11.49 21.82 -0.68
CA CYS A 112 -12.00 21.60 -2.04
C CYS A 112 -10.85 21.37 -3.03
N ASP A 113 -11.16 21.11 -4.31
CA ASP A 113 -10.15 20.95 -5.36
C ASP A 113 -9.41 22.28 -5.61
N PRO A 114 -8.09 22.36 -5.38
CA PRO A 114 -7.31 23.58 -5.56
C PRO A 114 -7.23 24.02 -7.02
N ASN A 115 -7.47 23.13 -7.99
CA ASN A 115 -7.54 23.47 -9.40
C ASN A 115 -8.83 24.25 -9.75
N ILE A 116 -9.89 24.04 -8.98
CA ILE A 116 -11.17 24.74 -9.12
C ILE A 116 -11.14 26.03 -8.29
N TYR A 117 -10.62 25.96 -7.07
CA TYR A 117 -10.56 27.09 -6.15
C TYR A 117 -9.17 27.23 -5.51
N PRO A 118 -8.34 28.20 -5.96
CA PRO A 118 -6.95 28.33 -5.51
C PRO A 118 -6.74 28.65 -4.03
N LYS A 119 -7.79 29.01 -3.29
CA LYS A 119 -7.73 29.27 -1.84
C LYS A 119 -8.24 28.07 -1.02
N ALA A 120 -8.13 26.86 -1.56
CA ALA A 120 -8.39 25.63 -0.80
C ALA A 120 -7.41 25.55 0.39
N GLU A 121 -7.92 25.17 1.55
CA GLU A 121 -7.15 25.12 2.80
C GLU A 121 -6.96 23.67 3.25
N PRO A 122 -5.83 23.31 3.88
CA PRO A 122 -5.63 21.98 4.44
C PRO A 122 -6.61 21.67 5.57
N VAL A 123 -7.14 20.45 5.56
CA VAL A 123 -7.97 19.90 6.63
C VAL A 123 -7.06 19.06 7.54
N PRO A 124 -6.70 19.55 8.74
CA PRO A 124 -5.66 18.94 9.57
C PRO A 124 -6.06 17.61 10.20
N PHE A 125 -7.37 17.40 10.43
CA PHE A 125 -7.90 16.18 11.02
C PHE A 125 -9.18 15.78 10.30
N LEU A 126 -9.30 14.49 10.01
CA LEU A 126 -10.52 13.87 9.53
C LEU A 126 -10.76 12.58 10.30
N THR A 127 -12.03 12.28 10.55
CA THR A 127 -12.47 10.95 10.93
C THR A 127 -12.44 10.02 9.72
N PHE A 128 -12.44 8.71 9.96
CA PHE A 128 -12.45 7.72 8.88
C PHE A 128 -13.74 7.81 8.04
N ASP A 129 -14.88 8.11 8.69
CA ASP A 129 -16.17 8.27 8.03
C ASP A 129 -16.18 9.50 7.09
N GLU A 130 -15.64 10.64 7.54
CA GLU A 130 -15.50 11.84 6.69
C GLU A 130 -14.56 11.57 5.50
N ALA A 131 -13.45 10.88 5.73
CA ALA A 131 -12.51 10.52 4.67
C ALA A 131 -13.15 9.57 3.64
N ALA A 132 -13.97 8.63 4.08
CA ALA A 132 -14.67 7.69 3.20
C ALA A 132 -15.67 8.42 2.27
N GLU A 133 -16.45 9.35 2.81
CA GLU A 133 -17.37 10.18 2.02
C GLU A 133 -16.61 11.05 1.01
N LEU A 134 -15.52 11.71 1.42
CA LEU A 134 -14.71 12.53 0.51
C LEU A 134 -14.05 11.72 -0.61
N ALA A 135 -13.53 10.53 -0.29
CA ALA A 135 -12.93 9.62 -1.27
C ALA A 135 -13.95 9.06 -2.27
N TYR A 136 -15.22 8.93 -1.86
CA TYR A 136 -16.31 8.54 -2.75
C TYR A 136 -16.66 9.64 -3.75
N PHE A 137 -16.71 10.90 -3.30
CA PHE A 137 -17.23 12.02 -4.11
C PHE A 137 -16.19 12.88 -4.85
N GLY A 138 -14.90 12.88 -4.49
CA GLY A 138 -13.98 13.77 -5.20
C GLY A 138 -12.50 13.76 -4.84
N ALA A 139 -12.06 13.05 -3.80
CA ALA A 139 -10.64 13.02 -3.46
C ALA A 139 -9.90 11.91 -4.24
N GLN A 140 -9.34 12.24 -5.41
CA GLN A 140 -8.31 11.41 -6.05
C GLN A 140 -7.02 12.22 -6.25
#